data_AF-A0A3Y7T124-F1
#
_entry.id   AF-A0A3Y7T124-F1
#
_cell.length_a   1.000
_cell.length_b   1.000
_cell.length_c   1.000
_cell.angle_alpha   90.00
_cell.angle_beta   90.00
_cell.angle_gamma   90.00
#
_symmetry.space_group_name_H-M   'P 1'
#
loop_
_entity.id
_entity.type
_entity.pdbx_description
1 polymer ?
#
loop_
_entity_poly.entity_id
_entity_poly.type
_entity_poly.pdbx_seq_one_letter_code
_entity_poly.pdbx_strand_id
1 'polypeptide(L)' 'MNADLKSFICSIMSQTELAKRLGTTPQSVSLWLNSEAPAHRVIPICEALNWKVTPHQMRKDIYPNPTDGLPDQQD' A
#
# COMPACT_ATOMS: atom_id res chain seq x y z
N MET A 1 -10.14 0.56 5.37
CA MET A 1 -9.80 -0.10 4.08
C MET A 1 -10.83 -1.20 3.77
N ASN A 2 -11.15 -1.50 2.51
CA ASN A 2 -12.06 -2.60 2.17
C ASN A 2 -11.43 -3.96 2.58
N ALA A 3 -12.20 -4.86 3.19
CA ALA A 3 -11.76 -6.19 3.61
C ALA A 3 -11.15 -7.00 2.44
N ASP A 4 -11.65 -6.78 1.23
CA ASP A 4 -11.14 -7.41 0.01
C ASP A 4 -9.72 -6.94 -0.34
N LEU A 5 -9.44 -5.64 -0.18
CA LEU A 5 -8.13 -5.07 -0.50
C LEU A 5 -7.07 -5.56 0.49
N LYS A 6 -7.41 -5.67 1.77
CA LYS A 6 -6.51 -6.24 2.78
C LYS A 6 -6.18 -7.69 2.47
N SER A 7 -7.20 -8.50 2.13
CA SER A 7 -7.00 -9.90 1.77
C SER A 7 -6.13 -10.04 0.51
N PHE A 8 -6.34 -9.18 -0.49
CA PHE A 8 -5.51 -9.12 -1.68
C PHE A 8 -4.05 -8.77 -1.37
N ILE A 9 -3.79 -7.73 -0.57
CA ILE A 9 -2.42 -7.39 -0.13
C ILE A 9 -1.75 -8.57 0.57
N CYS A 10 -2.45 -9.22 1.51
CA CYS A 10 -1.93 -10.39 2.22
C CYS A 10 -1.67 -11.59 1.30
N SER A 11 -2.37 -11.72 0.17
CA SER A 11 -2.11 -12.76 -0.84
C SER A 11 -0.85 -12.48 -1.68
N ILE A 12 -0.47 -11.21 -1.83
CA ILE A 12 0.77 -10.81 -2.51
C ILE A 12 1.96 -10.97 -1.57
N MET A 13 1.83 -10.51 -0.33
CA MET A 13 2.92 -10.43 0.63
C MET A 13 2.40 -10.45 2.06
N SER A 14 3.10 -11.17 2.95
CA SER A 14 2.78 -11.14 4.38
C SER A 14 3.07 -9.77 5.01
N GLN A 15 2.34 -9.41 6.06
CA GLN A 15 2.56 -8.15 6.79
C GLN A 15 3.98 -8.05 7.37
N THR A 16 4.57 -9.17 7.77
CA THR A 16 5.94 -9.23 8.28
C THR A 16 6.96 -8.91 7.20
N GLU A 17 6.77 -9.44 6.00
CA GLU A 17 7.66 -9.17 4.86
C GLU A 17 7.53 -7.71 4.41
N LEU A 18 6.30 -7.19 4.36
CA LEU A 18 6.05 -5.79 4.06
C LEU A 18 6.69 -4.87 5.10
N ALA A 19 6.61 -5.22 6.38
CA ALA A 19 7.26 -4.47 7.46
C ALA A 19 8.79 -4.43 7.32
N LYS A 20 9.40 -5.58 6.99
CA LYS A 20 10.85 -5.66 6.73
C LYS A 20 11.27 -4.76 5.57
N ARG A 21 10.56 -4.81 4.44
CA ARG A 21 10.84 -3.96 3.26
C ARG A 21 10.72 -2.47 3.56
N LEU A 22 9.75 -2.10 4.38
CA LEU A 22 9.46 -0.71 4.74
C LEU A 22 10.26 -0.19 5.95
N GLY A 23 11.16 -1.01 6.52
CA GLY A 23 11.94 -0.65 7.71
C GLY A 23 11.06 -0.32 8.92
N THR A 24 9.95 -1.04 9.10
CA THR A 24 8.94 -0.77 10.13
C THR A 24 8.54 -2.07 10.86
N THR A 25 7.56 -1.99 11.76
CA THR A 25 7.05 -3.13 12.50
C THR A 25 5.80 -3.74 11.83
N PRO A 26 5.58 -5.08 11.96
CA PRO A 26 4.35 -5.72 11.48
C PRO A 26 3.08 -5.12 12.11
N GLN A 27 3.18 -4.63 13.35
CA GLN A 27 2.09 -3.97 14.06
C GLN A 27 1.68 -2.66 13.38
N SER A 28 2.65 -1.84 12.94
CA SER A 28 2.38 -0.63 12.17
C SER A 28 1.68 -0.97 10.85
N VAL A 29 2.15 -1.98 10.13
CA VAL A 29 1.51 -2.44 8.89
C VAL A 29 0.08 -2.90 9.15
N SER A 30 -0.14 -3.72 10.19
CA SER A 30 -1.49 -4.16 10.59
C SER A 30 -2.41 -2.96 10.88
N LEU A 31 -1.92 -1.96 11.61
CA LEU A 31 -2.67 -0.74 11.90
C LEU A 31 -3.08 -0.02 10.61
N TRP A 32 -2.16 0.15 9.66
CA TRP A 32 -2.44 0.80 8.37
C TRP A 32 -3.44 0.04 7.52
N LEU A 33 -3.36 -1.30 7.48
CA LEU A 33 -4.26 -2.15 6.69
C LEU A 33 -5.66 -2.26 7.31
N ASN A 34 -5.77 -2.16 8.63
CA ASN A 34 -7.07 -2.13 9.32
C ASN A 34 -7.69 -0.73 9.36
N SER A 35 -6.86 0.31 9.30
CA SER A 35 -7.27 1.71 9.39
C SER A 35 -6.94 2.46 8.10
N GLU A 36 -6.40 3.67 8.20
CA GLU A 36 -5.87 4.46 7.10
C GLU A 36 -4.34 4.46 7.14
N ALA A 37 -3.69 4.23 6.00
CA ALA A 37 -2.24 4.36 5.89
C ALA A 37 -1.82 5.84 5.87
N PRO A 38 -0.71 6.24 6.53
CA PRO A 38 -0.19 7.59 6.42
C PRO A 38 0.11 7.95 4.95
N ALA A 39 -0.19 9.20 4.54
CA ALA A 39 0.00 9.65 3.15
C ALA A 39 1.41 9.35 2.60
N HIS A 40 2.44 9.61 3.40
CA HIS A 40 3.85 9.35 3.05
C HIS A 40 4.24 7.87 3.00
N ARG A 41 3.39 6.95 3.50
CA ARG A 41 3.61 5.50 3.45
C ARG A 41 2.87 4.83 2.29
N VAL A 42 1.90 5.49 1.65
CA VAL A 42 1.13 4.90 0.55
C VAL A 42 2.04 4.49 -0.61
N ILE A 43 2.86 5.42 -1.10
CA ILE A 43 3.79 5.15 -2.22
C ILE A 43 4.77 4.02 -1.88
N PRO A 44 5.50 4.05 -0.75
CA PRO A 44 6.36 2.91 -0.35
C PRO A 44 5.64 1.57 -0.26
N ILE A 45 4.39 1.53 0.23
CA ILE A 45 3.60 0.29 0.30
C ILE A 45 3.30 -0.22 -1.12
N CYS A 46 2.83 0.66 -2.01
CA CYS A 46 2.54 0.33 -3.40
C CYS A 46 3.79 -0.19 -4.13
N GLU A 47 4.92 0.48 -3.96
CA GLU A 47 6.22 0.09 -4.51
C GLU A 47 6.68 -1.28 -3.98
N ALA A 48 6.59 -1.51 -2.67
CA ALA A 48 6.94 -2.80 -2.05
C ALA A 48 6.05 -3.96 -2.56
N LEU A 49 4.82 -3.65 -2.98
CA LEU A 49 3.89 -4.59 -3.61
C LEU A 49 4.06 -4.68 -5.15
N ASN A 50 5.12 -4.11 -5.70
CA ASN A 50 5.40 -4.01 -7.13
C ASN A 50 4.23 -3.39 -7.92
N TRP A 51 3.61 -2.35 -7.36
CA TRP A 51 2.51 -1.59 -7.98
C TRP A 51 1.26 -2.42 -8.33
N LYS A 52 1.14 -3.65 -7.80
CA LYS A 52 -0.08 -4.47 -7.90
C LYS A 52 -1.27 -3.85 -7.18
N VAL A 53 -0.99 -2.97 -6.21
CA VAL A 53 -1.97 -2.12 -5.54
C VAL A 53 -1.58 -0.68 -5.80
N THR A 54 -2.52 0.14 -6.26
CA THR A 54 -2.27 1.54 -6.58
C THR A 54 -2.56 2.47 -5.39
N PRO A 55 -1.97 3.68 -5.37
CA PRO A 55 -2.26 4.67 -4.34
C PRO A 55 -3.75 5.02 -4.28
N HIS A 56 -4.40 5.09 -5.45
CA HIS A 56 -5.86 5.23 -5.57
C HIS A 56 -6.62 4.12 -4.84
N GLN A 57 -6.23 2.85 -5.00
CA GLN A 57 -6.91 1.75 -4.31
C GLN A 57 -6.76 1.83 -2.79
N MET A 58 -5.60 2.29 -2.28
CA MET A 58 -5.37 2.44 -0.84
C MET A 58 -6.07 3.67 -0.24
N ARG A 59 -5.93 4.83 -0.90
CA ARG A 59 -6.32 6.14 -0.38
C ARG A 59 -6.88 7.05 -1.47
N LYS A 60 -8.13 6.76 -1.86
CA LYS A 60 -8.89 7.56 -2.84
C LYS A 60 -9.09 9.02 -2.44
N ASP A 61 -9.00 9.33 -1.15
CA ASP A 61 -9.18 10.66 -0.59
C ASP A 61 -8.08 11.64 -1.03
N ILE A 62 -6.83 11.18 -1.11
CA ILE A 62 -5.67 11.98 -1.54
C ILE A 62 -5.16 11.58 -2.94
N TYR A 63 -5.58 10.42 -3.46
CA TYR A 63 -5.29 9.95 -4.82
C TYR A 63 -6.61 9.70 -5.56
N PRO A 64 -7.34 10.76 -5.99
CA PRO A 64 -8.66 10.63 -6.61
C PRO A 64 -8.64 9.94 -7.98
N ASN A 65 -7.52 10.00 -8.72
CA ASN A 65 -7.40 9.39 -10.04
C ASN A 65 -6.63 8.06 -9.97
N PRO A 66 -6.96 7.08 -10.84
CA PRO A 66 -6.29 5.78 -10.86
C PRO A 66 -4.78 5.81 -11.13
N THR A 67 -4.30 6.87 -11.79
CA THR A 67 -2.90 7.06 -12.18
C THR A 67 -2.11 7.91 -11.19
N ASP A 68 -2.74 8.45 -10.14
CA ASP A 68 -2.04 9.33 -9.22
C ASP A 68 -0.97 8.56 -8.43
N GLY A 69 0.24 9.11 -8.41
CA GLY A 69 1.37 8.55 -7.67
C GLY A 69 1.92 7.24 -8.24
N LEU A 70 1.48 6.81 -9.44
CA LEU A 70 2.15 5.74 -10.18
C LEU A 70 3.51 6.24 -10.70
N PRO A 71 4.51 5.35 -10.83
CA PRO A 71 5.79 5.73 -11.39
C PRO A 71 5.58 6.16 -12.84
N ASP A 72 6.23 7.26 -13.26
CA ASP A 72 6.29 7.59 -14.67
C ASP A 72 6.93 6.41 -15.39
N GLN A 73 6.22 5.83 -16.35
CA GLN A 73 6.78 4.82 -17.27
C GLN A 73 7.83 5.51 -18.13
N GLN A 74 9.03 5.70 -17.58
CA GLN A 74 10.21 6.05 -18.35
C GLN A 74 10.97 4.75 -18.61
N ASP A 75 10.65 4.13 -19.75
CA ASP A 75 11.47 3.11 -20.39
C ASP A 75 12.74 3.73 -20.99
#